data_AF-A0A2P4S7F0-F1
#
_entry.id   AF-A0A2P4S7F0-F1
#
_cell.length_a   1.000
_cell.length_b   1.000
_cell.length_c   1.000
_cell.angle_alpha   90.00
_cell.angle_beta   90.00
_cell.angle_gamma   90.00
#
_symmetry.space_group_name_H-M   'P 1'
#
loop_
_entity.id
_entity.type
_entity.pdbx_description
1 polymer ?
#
loop_
_entity_poly.entity_id
_entity_poly.type
_entity_poly.pdbx_seq_one_letter_code
_entity_poly.pdbx_strand_id
1 'polypeptide(L)'
;CANNSFKCSNGKCIPNAQKCDGKDDCGDGSDEGTCSKAAQSTVACKSYTYKCRNGLCISKQNPECDGQKDCEDNSDEDNCNCGTRSYIRKSRIVGGQNSDVGEWPWQVSLHVKSQGHVCGASLISETWLVSAAHCFLHMQGIRYSDANLWTAYLGLTNQSKRNDANVQAKQIKRIISHPSFNDYTYDYDIAVMELQSPVTFSSVVQPICLPDATHNFPVGKDLWVTGWGATVEGGSGSTILQKAEIRVINQTVCNQLLTDQLTQRMMCVGVLTGGVDACQIRLAVLTRAFGLLLPPLAFLDSRTGFVNRIEQEIVGPRLSQKQFVAAINNQR
;
A
#
# COMPACT_ATOMS: atom_id res chain seq x y z
N CYS A 1 -47.75 20.82 30.29
CA CYS A 1 -47.40 19.69 29.41
C CYS A 1 -47.92 18.41 30.06
N ALA A 2 -48.37 17.42 29.29
CA ALA A 2 -48.82 16.11 29.79
C ALA A 2 -47.64 15.26 30.31
N ASN A 3 -47.92 14.18 31.07
CA ASN A 3 -46.91 13.33 31.72
C ASN A 3 -45.88 12.64 30.79
N ASN A 4 -46.02 12.76 29.45
CA ASN A 4 -45.06 12.22 28.48
C ASN A 4 -44.70 13.22 27.38
N SER A 5 -44.57 14.50 27.75
CA SER A 5 -44.24 15.59 26.82
C SER A 5 -43.08 16.43 27.31
N PHE A 6 -42.20 16.81 26.39
CA PHE A 6 -41.07 17.70 26.58
C PHE A 6 -41.52 19.16 26.44
N LYS A 7 -41.02 20.03 27.31
CA LYS A 7 -41.31 21.46 27.29
C LYS A 7 -40.13 22.20 26.65
N CYS A 8 -40.38 22.81 25.50
CA CYS A 8 -39.45 23.67 24.77
C CYS A 8 -39.14 24.96 25.54
N SER A 9 -38.08 25.68 25.18
CA SER A 9 -37.70 26.95 25.83
C SER A 9 -38.73 28.05 25.57
N ASN A 10 -39.35 28.07 24.38
CA ASN A 10 -40.48 28.93 24.04
C ASN A 10 -41.80 28.54 24.75
N GLY A 11 -41.80 27.50 25.59
CA GLY A 11 -42.96 27.06 26.36
C GLY A 11 -43.92 26.13 25.62
N LYS A 12 -43.65 25.79 24.34
CA LYS A 12 -44.39 24.76 23.58
C LYS A 12 -44.16 23.37 24.21
N CYS A 13 -45.18 22.52 24.18
CA CYS A 13 -45.07 21.14 24.65
C CYS A 13 -45.14 20.20 23.44
N ILE A 14 -44.13 19.36 23.26
CA ILE A 14 -44.09 18.30 22.23
C ILE A 14 -44.08 16.93 22.90
N PRO A 15 -44.60 15.86 22.29
CA PRO A 15 -44.38 14.49 22.74
C PRO A 15 -42.90 14.19 23.03
N ASN A 16 -42.60 13.42 24.08
CA ASN A 16 -41.21 13.03 24.38
C ASN A 16 -40.51 12.28 23.23
N ALA A 17 -41.28 11.66 22.33
CA ALA A 17 -40.75 10.98 21.13
C ALA A 17 -40.20 11.94 20.06
N GLN A 18 -40.58 13.22 20.11
CA GLN A 18 -40.12 14.30 19.23
C GLN A 18 -38.91 15.04 19.79
N LYS A 19 -38.39 14.60 20.94
CA LYS A 19 -37.16 15.15 21.50
C LYS A 19 -35.98 14.39 20.92
N CYS A 20 -35.02 15.07 20.29
CA CYS A 20 -33.82 14.47 19.68
C CYS A 20 -34.12 13.58 18.47
N ASP A 21 -35.14 13.93 17.68
CA ASP A 21 -35.55 13.18 16.49
C ASP A 21 -34.99 13.77 15.17
N GLY A 22 -34.21 14.85 15.27
CA GLY A 22 -33.57 15.52 14.14
C GLY A 22 -34.47 16.52 13.43
N LYS A 23 -35.67 16.82 13.94
CA LYS A 23 -36.55 17.88 13.44
C LYS A 23 -36.74 18.94 14.51
N ASP A 24 -36.80 20.20 14.08
CA ASP A 24 -37.18 21.30 14.97
C ASP A 24 -38.70 21.33 15.14
N ASP A 25 -39.20 20.44 16.00
CA ASP A 25 -40.61 20.37 16.39
C ASP A 25 -40.97 21.48 17.39
N CYS A 26 -39.99 22.01 18.12
CA CYS A 26 -40.18 23.16 18.99
C CYS A 26 -40.34 24.49 18.21
N GLY A 27 -39.76 24.62 17.02
CA GLY A 27 -39.65 25.86 16.23
C GLY A 27 -38.60 26.85 16.75
N ASP A 28 -37.90 26.49 17.83
CA ASP A 28 -36.83 27.24 18.47
C ASP A 28 -35.55 26.39 18.68
N GLY A 29 -35.54 25.15 18.19
CA GLY A 29 -34.45 24.18 18.30
C GLY A 29 -34.17 23.64 19.72
N SER A 30 -35.05 23.90 20.70
CA SER A 30 -34.83 23.49 22.10
C SER A 30 -34.90 21.98 22.32
N ASP A 31 -35.68 21.28 21.50
CA ASP A 31 -35.79 19.82 21.43
C ASP A 31 -34.50 19.15 20.95
N GLU A 32 -33.77 19.80 20.05
CA GLU A 32 -32.52 19.30 19.48
C GLU A 32 -31.25 19.84 20.17
N GLY A 33 -31.36 20.90 20.97
CA GLY A 33 -30.21 21.61 21.56
C GLY A 33 -29.55 20.93 22.77
N THR A 34 -30.29 20.12 23.54
CA THR A 34 -29.78 19.44 24.76
C THR A 34 -29.91 17.92 24.65
N CYS A 35 -29.68 17.41 23.45
CA CYS A 35 -29.49 15.99 23.24
C CYS A 35 -28.05 15.67 23.63
N SER A 36 -27.85 14.84 24.65
CA SER A 36 -26.63 14.04 24.68
C SER A 36 -26.57 13.38 23.31
N LYS A 37 -25.49 13.59 22.55
CA LYS A 37 -25.27 13.03 21.20
C LYS A 37 -25.19 11.49 21.24
N ALA A 38 -26.22 10.87 21.79
CA ALA A 38 -26.37 9.46 22.09
C ALA A 38 -27.18 8.76 20.98
N ALA A 39 -27.07 9.29 19.76
CA ALA A 39 -27.48 8.64 18.53
C ALA A 39 -26.44 8.81 17.40
N GLN A 40 -25.26 9.38 17.67
CA GLN A 40 -24.08 9.05 16.87
C GLN A 40 -23.66 7.67 17.30
N SER A 41 -24.20 6.69 16.57
CA SER A 41 -23.80 5.30 16.58
C SER A 41 -22.29 5.20 16.73
N THR A 42 -21.82 4.95 17.94
CA THR A 42 -20.48 4.45 18.18
C THR A 42 -20.48 3.01 17.71
N VAL A 43 -20.59 2.82 16.40
CA VAL A 43 -20.33 1.53 15.76
C VAL A 43 -18.92 1.19 16.20
N ALA A 44 -18.80 0.22 17.11
CA ALA A 44 -17.51 -0.29 17.52
C ALA A 44 -16.78 -0.71 16.24
N CYS A 45 -15.63 -0.07 15.99
CA CYS A 45 -14.82 -0.33 14.82
C CYS A 45 -14.52 -1.82 14.73
N LYS A 46 -14.93 -2.44 13.63
CA LYS A 46 -14.61 -3.84 13.31
C LYS A 46 -13.35 -3.87 12.45
N SER A 47 -12.78 -5.05 12.28
CA SER A 47 -11.56 -5.24 11.47
C SER A 47 -11.72 -4.88 9.98
N TYR A 48 -12.96 -4.71 9.50
CA TYR A 48 -13.31 -4.41 8.11
C TYR A 48 -13.97 -3.04 7.93
N THR A 49 -14.02 -2.22 8.99
CA THR A 49 -14.58 -0.86 8.92
C THR A 49 -13.46 0.16 8.86
N TYR A 50 -13.57 1.13 7.97
CA TYR A 50 -12.64 2.23 7.88
C TYR A 50 -12.76 3.13 9.11
N LYS A 51 -11.64 3.59 9.67
CA LYS A 51 -11.60 4.43 10.87
C LYS A 51 -11.24 5.87 10.52
N CYS A 52 -12.19 6.78 10.71
CA CYS A 52 -11.99 8.22 10.59
C CYS A 52 -11.02 8.74 11.66
N ARG A 53 -10.44 9.93 11.43
CA ARG A 53 -9.49 10.56 12.38
C ARG A 53 -10.16 10.88 13.72
N ASN A 54 -11.44 11.27 13.72
CA ASN A 54 -12.25 11.47 14.93
C ASN A 54 -12.59 10.18 15.70
N GLY A 55 -12.19 9.00 15.21
CA GLY A 55 -12.41 7.71 15.85
C GLY A 55 -13.74 7.04 15.51
N LEU A 56 -14.60 7.66 14.70
CA LEU A 56 -15.79 7.02 14.14
C LEU A 56 -15.40 6.04 13.04
N CYS A 57 -16.28 5.07 12.79
CA CYS A 57 -16.04 4.02 11.81
C CYS A 57 -17.13 3.92 10.75
N ILE A 58 -16.70 3.77 9.50
CA ILE A 58 -17.54 3.68 8.31
C ILE A 58 -17.54 2.23 7.80
N SER A 59 -18.72 1.73 7.42
CA SER A 59 -18.91 0.37 6.91
C SER A 59 -18.86 0.25 5.38
N LYS A 60 -18.82 1.38 4.67
CA LYS A 60 -18.59 1.46 3.23
C LYS A 60 -17.23 0.84 2.89
N GLN A 61 -17.17 0.14 1.76
CA GLN A 61 -15.92 -0.41 1.25
C GLN A 61 -15.15 0.68 0.52
N ASN A 62 -13.86 0.80 0.82
CA ASN A 62 -12.93 1.75 0.21
C ASN A 62 -13.44 3.21 0.21
N PRO A 63 -13.83 3.77 1.38
CA PRO A 63 -14.31 5.14 1.47
C PRO A 63 -13.19 6.19 1.30
N GLU A 64 -11.92 5.79 1.28
CA GLU A 64 -10.82 6.74 1.13
C GLU A 64 -10.67 7.29 -0.29
N CYS A 65 -10.54 8.60 -0.40
CA CYS A 65 -10.28 9.33 -1.65
C CYS A 65 -11.22 8.97 -2.81
N ASP A 66 -12.50 8.73 -2.51
CA ASP A 66 -13.51 8.37 -3.47
C ASP A 66 -14.34 9.58 -3.97
N GLY A 67 -14.03 10.77 -3.44
CA GLY A 67 -14.65 12.04 -3.79
C GLY A 67 -15.95 12.32 -3.04
N GLN A 68 -16.37 11.44 -2.12
CA GLN A 68 -17.52 11.65 -1.25
C GLN A 68 -17.06 11.81 0.19
N LYS A 69 -17.64 12.79 0.87
CA LYS A 69 -17.39 12.97 2.30
C LYS A 69 -18.22 11.95 3.10
N ASP A 70 -17.62 10.82 3.44
CA ASP A 70 -18.18 9.80 4.31
C ASP A 70 -17.83 10.06 5.79
N CYS A 71 -16.64 10.57 6.10
CA CYS A 71 -16.30 10.99 7.45
C CYS A 71 -16.82 12.41 7.74
N GLU A 72 -17.41 12.63 8.91
CA GLU A 72 -17.83 13.98 9.34
C GLU A 72 -16.68 14.99 9.36
N ASP A 73 -15.47 14.52 9.68
CA ASP A 73 -14.24 15.31 9.73
C ASP A 73 -13.49 15.39 8.38
N ASN A 74 -14.05 14.81 7.31
CA ASN A 74 -13.46 14.74 5.97
C ASN A 74 -12.10 14.01 5.94
N SER A 75 -11.79 13.21 6.95
CA SER A 75 -10.48 12.53 7.01
C SER A 75 -10.32 11.49 5.91
N ASP A 76 -11.39 10.84 5.48
CA ASP A 76 -11.44 9.94 4.33
C ASP A 76 -10.94 10.57 3.02
N GLU A 77 -11.18 11.87 2.83
CA GLU A 77 -10.78 12.64 1.64
C GLU A 77 -9.52 13.50 1.86
N ASP A 78 -8.83 13.34 2.99
CA ASP A 78 -7.56 14.03 3.25
C ASP A 78 -6.39 13.36 2.52
N ASN A 79 -5.48 14.17 1.96
CA ASN A 79 -4.22 13.75 1.32
C ASN A 79 -4.40 12.87 0.06
N CYS A 80 -5.42 13.17 -0.76
CA CYS A 80 -5.68 12.50 -2.03
C CYS A 80 -4.83 13.02 -3.21
N ASN A 81 -3.74 13.73 -2.93
CA ASN A 81 -2.80 14.30 -3.92
C ASN A 81 -1.71 13.30 -4.36
N CYS A 82 -1.98 12.00 -4.25
CA CYS A 82 -1.10 10.90 -4.66
C CYS A 82 -1.78 10.03 -5.74
N GLY A 83 -1.04 9.15 -6.39
CA GLY A 83 -1.59 8.15 -7.33
C GLY A 83 -2.18 8.74 -8.61
N THR A 84 -2.01 10.03 -8.86
CA THR A 84 -2.46 10.70 -10.07
C THR A 84 -1.45 10.52 -11.19
N ARG A 85 -1.97 10.27 -12.41
CA ARG A 85 -1.15 10.24 -13.64
C ARG A 85 -1.57 11.41 -14.50
N SER A 86 -0.64 12.30 -14.80
CA SER A 86 -0.87 13.39 -15.76
C SER A 86 -0.99 12.89 -17.21
N TYR A 87 -0.69 11.60 -17.45
CA TYR A 87 -0.76 10.95 -18.75
C TYR A 87 -2.18 10.46 -19.07
N ILE A 88 -2.83 11.10 -20.04
CA ILE A 88 -4.14 10.70 -20.60
C ILE A 88 -3.90 9.64 -21.68
N ARG A 89 -4.42 8.42 -21.48
CA ARG A 89 -4.16 7.25 -22.33
C ARG A 89 -4.34 7.51 -23.84
N LYS A 90 -3.41 6.99 -24.65
CA LYS A 90 -3.73 6.42 -25.97
C LYS A 90 -3.81 4.89 -25.88
N SER A 91 -5.04 4.38 -25.83
CA SER A 91 -5.48 2.99 -26.08
C SER A 91 -5.08 1.86 -25.10
N ARG A 92 -5.86 0.77 -25.17
CA ARG A 92 -5.88 -0.44 -24.32
C ARG A 92 -5.11 -1.57 -25.01
N ILE A 93 -4.03 -2.12 -24.41
CA ILE A 93 -3.24 -3.17 -25.07
C ILE A 93 -2.60 -4.15 -24.05
N VAL A 94 -2.53 -5.43 -24.43
CA VAL A 94 -2.10 -6.62 -23.67
C VAL A 94 -0.70 -7.05 -24.15
N GLY A 95 0.23 -7.48 -23.28
CA GLY A 95 1.47 -8.15 -23.73
C GLY A 95 2.81 -7.75 -23.09
N GLY A 96 2.85 -6.81 -22.14
CA GLY A 96 4.13 -6.21 -21.73
C GLY A 96 4.61 -5.21 -22.78
N GLN A 97 4.62 -3.92 -22.46
CA GLN A 97 4.97 -2.88 -23.42
C GLN A 97 5.90 -1.84 -22.80
N ASN A 98 6.68 -1.18 -23.67
CA ASN A 98 7.40 0.02 -23.28
C ASN A 98 6.42 1.05 -22.69
N SER A 99 6.77 1.56 -21.53
CA SER A 99 6.05 2.65 -20.88
C SER A 99 6.47 3.98 -21.47
N ASP A 100 5.54 4.92 -21.51
CA ASP A 100 5.85 6.28 -21.89
C ASP A 100 6.52 7.04 -20.73
N VAL A 101 7.26 8.08 -21.07
CA VAL A 101 7.91 8.95 -20.07
C VAL A 101 6.83 9.62 -19.21
N GLY A 102 6.94 9.48 -17.89
CA GLY A 102 5.99 10.05 -16.93
C GLY A 102 4.67 9.30 -16.81
N GLU A 103 4.49 8.16 -17.48
CA GLU A 103 3.27 7.36 -17.33
C GLU A 103 3.15 6.76 -15.92
N TRP A 104 4.29 6.47 -15.28
CA TRP A 104 4.40 5.84 -13.96
C TRP A 104 5.29 6.68 -13.04
N PRO A 105 4.82 7.85 -12.60
CA PRO A 105 5.67 8.85 -11.95
C PRO A 105 6.16 8.45 -10.54
N TRP A 106 5.57 7.41 -9.95
CA TRP A 106 6.00 6.81 -8.69
C TRP A 106 7.02 5.68 -8.85
N GLN A 107 7.29 5.22 -10.07
CA GLN A 107 8.25 4.13 -10.30
C GLN A 107 9.67 4.61 -10.00
N VAL A 108 10.38 3.84 -9.19
CA VAL A 108 11.77 4.10 -8.82
C VAL A 108 12.65 2.94 -9.24
N SER A 109 13.82 3.24 -9.80
CA SER A 109 14.88 2.27 -10.09
C SER A 109 15.94 2.35 -8.99
N LEU A 110 16.12 1.27 -8.23
CA LEU A 110 17.17 1.15 -7.21
C LEU A 110 18.42 0.52 -7.83
N HIS A 111 19.52 1.25 -7.72
CA HIS A 111 20.81 0.83 -8.24
C HIS A 111 21.79 0.53 -7.12
N VAL A 112 22.55 -0.56 -7.27
CA VAL A 112 23.70 -0.86 -6.43
C VAL A 112 24.96 -0.40 -7.13
N LYS A 113 25.88 0.21 -6.36
CA LYS A 113 27.21 0.61 -6.85
C LYS A 113 27.87 -0.54 -7.59
N SER A 114 28.43 -0.28 -8.77
CA SER A 114 29.04 -1.26 -9.69
C SER A 114 28.15 -2.37 -10.29
N GLN A 115 26.88 -2.49 -9.91
CA GLN A 115 25.96 -3.47 -10.51
C GLN A 115 24.90 -2.84 -11.42
N GLY A 116 24.55 -1.56 -11.18
CA GLY A 116 23.45 -0.93 -11.92
C GLY A 116 22.11 -1.26 -11.29
N HIS A 117 21.05 -1.36 -12.09
CA HIS A 117 19.69 -1.65 -11.62
C HIS A 117 19.63 -3.04 -10.98
N VAL A 118 19.07 -3.13 -9.78
CA VAL A 118 18.90 -4.39 -9.04
C VAL A 118 17.44 -4.61 -8.66
N CYS A 119 16.81 -3.58 -8.09
CA CYS A 119 15.42 -3.63 -7.68
C CYS A 119 14.67 -2.37 -8.12
N GLY A 120 13.36 -2.47 -8.24
CA GLY A 120 12.42 -1.36 -8.22
C GLY A 120 12.00 -0.94 -6.81
N ALA A 121 11.37 0.22 -6.73
CA ALA A 121 10.66 0.73 -5.56
C ALA A 121 9.52 1.65 -6.01
N SER A 122 8.68 2.06 -5.06
CA SER A 122 7.64 3.05 -5.28
C SER A 122 7.82 4.26 -4.36
N LEU A 123 7.70 5.46 -4.91
CA LEU A 123 7.72 6.71 -4.16
C LEU A 123 6.39 6.90 -3.42
N ILE A 124 6.42 7.07 -2.10
CA ILE A 124 5.20 7.23 -1.28
C ILE A 124 5.10 8.63 -0.63
N SER A 125 6.21 9.36 -0.54
CA SER A 125 6.25 10.76 -0.12
C SER A 125 7.51 11.44 -0.65
N GLU A 126 7.75 12.72 -0.33
CA GLU A 126 8.96 13.43 -0.78
C GLU A 126 10.27 12.77 -0.33
N THR A 127 10.25 12.01 0.77
CA THR A 127 11.45 11.44 1.39
C THR A 127 11.40 9.93 1.59
N TRP A 128 10.27 9.28 1.30
CA TRP A 128 10.09 7.85 1.58
C TRP A 128 9.79 7.04 0.33
N LEU A 129 10.45 5.89 0.25
CA LEU A 129 10.21 4.84 -0.74
C LEU A 129 9.75 3.56 -0.04
N VAL A 130 9.00 2.75 -0.78
CA VAL A 130 8.67 1.37 -0.39
C VAL A 130 9.20 0.39 -1.43
N SER A 131 9.78 -0.72 -0.97
CA SER A 131 10.33 -1.81 -1.78
C SER A 131 10.15 -3.16 -1.07
N ALA A 132 10.66 -4.24 -1.66
CA ALA A 132 10.63 -5.56 -1.07
C ALA A 132 11.83 -5.78 -0.13
N ALA A 133 11.65 -6.52 0.97
CA ALA A 133 12.72 -6.81 1.92
C ALA A 133 13.80 -7.72 1.32
N HIS A 134 13.42 -8.65 0.43
CA HIS A 134 14.35 -9.59 -0.19
C HIS A 134 15.46 -8.91 -1.01
N CYS A 135 15.24 -7.68 -1.48
CA CYS A 135 16.25 -6.87 -2.19
C CYS A 135 17.46 -6.50 -1.33
N PHE A 136 17.29 -6.51 0.00
CA PHE A 136 18.30 -6.03 0.95
C PHE A 136 18.95 -7.17 1.75
N LEU A 137 18.68 -8.42 1.35
CA LEU A 137 19.30 -9.61 1.94
C LEU A 137 20.80 -9.66 1.69
N HIS A 138 21.58 -10.12 2.66
CA HIS A 138 23.02 -10.32 2.49
C HIS A 138 23.29 -11.53 1.59
N MET A 139 24.03 -11.34 0.49
CA MET A 139 24.38 -12.42 -0.43
C MET A 139 25.80 -12.26 -0.96
N GLN A 140 26.51 -13.38 -1.15
CA GLN A 140 27.84 -13.43 -1.76
C GLN A 140 28.85 -12.45 -1.12
N GLY A 141 28.75 -12.20 0.19
CA GLY A 141 29.62 -11.28 0.92
C GLY A 141 29.27 -9.80 0.79
N ILE A 142 28.24 -9.43 0.01
CA ILE A 142 27.77 -8.05 -0.12
C ILE A 142 26.60 -7.82 0.85
N ARG A 143 26.76 -6.80 1.71
CA ARG A 143 25.72 -6.38 2.66
C ARG A 143 24.78 -5.37 2.00
N TYR A 144 23.80 -5.88 1.25
CA TYR A 144 22.77 -5.05 0.60
C TYR A 144 21.90 -4.26 1.59
N SER A 145 21.95 -4.55 2.88
CA SER A 145 21.33 -3.70 3.91
C SER A 145 22.08 -2.38 4.15
N ASP A 146 23.26 -2.17 3.57
CA ASP A 146 24.02 -0.91 3.69
C ASP A 146 23.48 0.13 2.72
N ALA A 147 22.88 1.20 3.27
CA ALA A 147 22.27 2.27 2.51
C ALA A 147 23.26 3.00 1.58
N ASN A 148 24.55 3.04 1.91
CA ASN A 148 25.58 3.73 1.10
C ASN A 148 25.85 3.05 -0.25
N LEU A 149 25.41 1.80 -0.42
CA LEU A 149 25.55 1.08 -1.68
C LEU A 149 24.49 1.46 -2.70
N TRP A 150 23.39 2.08 -2.25
CA TRP A 150 22.18 2.27 -3.04
C TRP A 150 22.02 3.70 -3.55
N THR A 151 21.57 3.83 -4.78
CA THR A 151 21.09 5.10 -5.34
C THR A 151 19.72 4.87 -5.99
N ALA A 152 18.74 5.67 -5.59
CA ALA A 152 17.40 5.68 -6.16
C ALA A 152 17.34 6.66 -7.35
N TYR A 153 16.84 6.20 -8.48
CA TYR A 153 16.56 7.03 -9.65
C TYR A 153 15.05 7.14 -9.86
N LEU A 154 14.54 8.38 -9.80
CA LEU A 154 13.13 8.73 -9.99
C LEU A 154 12.95 9.49 -11.31
N GLY A 155 11.79 9.33 -11.95
CA GLY A 155 11.53 9.93 -13.27
C GLY A 155 12.31 9.26 -14.41
N LEU A 156 13.00 8.16 -14.13
CA LEU A 156 13.74 7.37 -15.11
C LEU A 156 12.77 6.47 -15.88
N THR A 157 12.88 6.45 -17.22
CA THR A 157 12.16 5.49 -18.07
C THR A 157 13.13 4.58 -18.82
N ASN A 158 14.28 5.12 -19.25
CA ASN A 158 15.30 4.39 -19.98
C ASN A 158 16.60 4.33 -19.16
N GLN A 159 17.08 3.12 -18.84
CA GLN A 159 18.27 2.87 -18.01
C GLN A 159 19.57 3.50 -18.57
N SER A 160 19.62 3.78 -19.88
CA SER A 160 20.75 4.46 -20.50
C SER A 160 20.71 5.98 -20.32
N LYS A 161 19.58 6.56 -19.92
CA LYS A 161 19.35 8.02 -19.80
C LYS A 161 19.33 8.50 -18.34
N ARG A 162 20.23 8.00 -17.50
CA ARG A 162 20.29 8.33 -16.06
C ARG A 162 20.63 9.80 -15.76
N ASN A 163 21.24 10.51 -16.70
CA ASN A 163 21.65 11.90 -16.56
C ASN A 163 20.68 12.88 -17.24
N ASP A 164 19.49 12.40 -17.63
CA ASP A 164 18.47 13.26 -18.25
C ASP A 164 17.93 14.27 -17.24
N ALA A 165 17.51 15.45 -17.72
CA ALA A 165 17.15 16.58 -16.86
C ALA A 165 15.94 16.30 -15.95
N ASN A 166 15.08 15.37 -16.37
CA ASN A 166 13.89 14.96 -15.63
C ASN A 166 14.16 13.87 -14.58
N VAL A 167 15.38 13.32 -14.55
CA VAL A 167 15.75 12.22 -13.64
C VAL A 167 16.35 12.79 -12.36
N GLN A 168 15.84 12.33 -11.22
CA GLN A 168 16.38 12.68 -9.91
C GLN A 168 17.09 11.47 -9.32
N ALA A 169 18.41 11.60 -9.12
CA ALA A 169 19.21 10.62 -8.39
C ALA A 169 19.27 11.01 -6.91
N LYS A 170 18.87 10.09 -6.03
CA LYS A 170 18.82 10.31 -4.57
C LYS A 170 19.57 9.20 -3.84
N GLN A 171 20.43 9.61 -2.90
CA GLN A 171 21.09 8.70 -1.98
C GLN A 171 20.12 8.23 -0.90
N ILE A 172 20.38 7.04 -0.36
CA ILE A 172 19.56 6.43 0.69
C ILE A 172 20.19 6.75 2.04
N LYS A 173 19.39 7.30 2.96
CA LYS A 173 19.81 7.58 4.34
C LYS A 173 19.77 6.32 5.20
N ARG A 174 18.70 5.53 5.08
CA ARG A 174 18.57 4.24 5.77
C ARG A 174 17.55 3.33 5.09
N ILE A 175 17.70 2.04 5.33
CA ILE A 175 16.82 0.96 4.88
C ILE A 175 16.25 0.28 6.12
N ILE A 176 14.93 0.09 6.15
CA ILE A 176 14.21 -0.54 7.25
C ILE A 176 13.40 -1.70 6.68
N SER A 177 13.96 -2.90 6.75
CA SER A 177 13.23 -4.14 6.44
C SER A 177 12.29 -4.51 7.59
N HIS A 178 11.16 -5.11 7.26
CA HIS A 178 10.23 -5.59 8.28
C HIS A 178 10.93 -6.63 9.19
N PRO A 179 10.83 -6.51 10.54
CA PRO A 179 11.56 -7.38 11.46
C PRO A 179 11.12 -8.85 11.40
N SER A 180 9.87 -9.09 11.02
CA SER A 180 9.31 -10.44 10.84
C SER A 180 9.48 -11.00 9.42
N PHE A 181 10.29 -10.35 8.57
CA PHE A 181 10.57 -10.87 7.22
C PHE A 181 11.19 -12.27 7.30
N ASN A 182 10.65 -13.19 6.51
CA ASN A 182 11.11 -14.56 6.40
C ASN A 182 11.60 -14.84 4.97
N ASP A 183 12.87 -15.16 4.81
CA ASP A 183 13.51 -15.38 3.50
C ASP A 183 13.22 -16.77 2.88
N TYR A 184 12.56 -17.66 3.62
CA TYR A 184 12.08 -18.96 3.12
C TYR A 184 10.64 -18.89 2.63
N THR A 185 9.75 -18.27 3.42
CA THR A 185 8.32 -18.17 3.10
C THR A 185 7.96 -16.90 2.36
N TYR A 186 8.87 -15.91 2.32
CA TYR A 186 8.62 -14.54 1.83
C TYR A 186 7.50 -13.81 2.60
N ASP A 187 7.08 -14.30 3.77
CA ASP A 187 6.12 -13.56 4.60
C ASP A 187 6.79 -12.29 5.12
N TYR A 188 6.02 -11.19 5.18
CA TYR A 188 6.52 -9.84 5.49
C TYR A 188 7.65 -9.34 4.56
N ASP A 189 7.61 -9.68 3.27
CA ASP A 189 8.58 -9.19 2.26
C ASP A 189 8.36 -7.71 1.90
N ILE A 190 8.63 -6.83 2.86
CA ILE A 190 8.48 -5.38 2.71
C ILE A 190 9.58 -4.62 3.44
N ALA A 191 10.07 -3.56 2.80
CA ALA A 191 11.02 -2.64 3.36
C ALA A 191 10.69 -1.20 2.95
N VAL A 192 10.99 -0.26 3.84
CA VAL A 192 10.91 1.17 3.55
C VAL A 192 12.30 1.78 3.54
N MET A 193 12.50 2.79 2.70
CA MET A 193 13.77 3.50 2.56
C MET A 193 13.53 4.99 2.75
N GLU A 194 14.39 5.62 3.54
CA GLU A 194 14.41 7.07 3.71
C GLU A 194 15.47 7.67 2.77
N LEU A 195 15.09 8.65 1.97
CA LEU A 195 16.00 9.39 1.10
C LEU A 195 16.82 10.40 1.93
N GLN A 196 18.08 10.62 1.52
CA GLN A 196 18.95 11.59 2.17
C GLN A 196 18.50 13.04 1.95
N SER A 197 17.78 13.31 0.86
CA SER A 197 17.18 14.63 0.55
C SER A 197 15.82 14.43 -0.11
N PRO A 198 14.86 15.36 0.11
CA PRO A 198 13.54 15.25 -0.50
C PRO A 198 13.63 15.34 -2.03
N VAL A 199 12.69 14.68 -2.71
CA VAL A 199 12.50 14.81 -4.16
C VAL A 199 11.67 16.04 -4.48
N THR A 200 11.84 16.59 -5.68
CA THR A 200 10.98 17.65 -6.19
C THR A 200 9.90 17.01 -7.05
N PHE A 201 8.63 17.19 -6.69
CA PHE A 201 7.53 16.66 -7.51
C PHE A 201 7.46 17.37 -8.87
N SER A 202 7.16 16.59 -9.91
CA SER A 202 7.10 17.03 -11.31
C SER A 202 6.11 16.17 -12.08
N SER A 203 5.94 16.41 -13.39
CA SER A 203 5.08 15.57 -14.23
C SER A 203 5.54 14.10 -14.33
N VAL A 204 6.81 13.81 -14.00
CA VAL A 204 7.39 12.45 -14.05
C VAL A 204 7.80 11.90 -12.68
N VAL A 205 7.63 12.69 -11.61
CA VAL A 205 7.93 12.29 -10.23
C VAL A 205 6.75 12.69 -9.34
N GLN A 206 5.96 11.72 -8.92
CA GLN A 206 4.79 11.89 -8.05
C GLN A 206 4.64 10.66 -7.15
N PRO A 207 4.11 10.81 -5.92
CA PRO A 207 3.94 9.68 -5.03
C PRO A 207 2.74 8.81 -5.42
N ILE A 208 2.78 7.51 -5.13
CA ILE A 208 1.63 6.61 -5.14
C ILE A 208 0.93 6.62 -3.78
N CYS A 209 -0.39 6.45 -3.78
CA CYS A 209 -1.14 6.33 -2.53
C CYS A 209 -0.91 4.98 -1.88
N LEU A 210 -0.86 4.98 -0.54
CA LEU A 210 -0.94 3.77 0.25
C LEU A 210 -2.41 3.45 0.54
N PRO A 211 -2.87 2.21 0.30
CA PRO A 211 -4.23 1.82 0.61
C PRO A 211 -4.47 1.83 2.12
N ASP A 212 -5.70 2.10 2.54
CA ASP A 212 -6.06 1.92 3.94
C ASP A 212 -5.92 0.46 4.36
N ALA A 213 -5.79 0.28 5.67
CA ALA A 213 -5.77 -0.99 6.33
C ALA A 213 -6.86 -1.98 5.88
N THR A 214 -8.04 -1.42 5.64
CA THR A 214 -9.29 -2.12 5.35
C THR A 214 -9.62 -2.15 3.87
N HIS A 215 -8.77 -1.57 3.01
CA HIS A 215 -8.99 -1.52 1.57
C HIS A 215 -9.19 -2.92 0.99
N ASN A 216 -10.24 -3.04 0.19
CA ASN A 216 -10.59 -4.24 -0.52
C ASN A 216 -10.18 -4.11 -2.00
N PHE A 217 -9.36 -5.06 -2.46
CA PHE A 217 -9.05 -5.23 -3.87
C PHE A 217 -9.94 -6.34 -4.45
N PRO A 218 -11.04 -6.03 -5.14
CA PRO A 218 -11.98 -7.04 -5.61
C PRO A 218 -11.35 -7.92 -6.69
N VAL A 219 -11.73 -9.21 -6.71
CA VAL A 219 -11.27 -10.19 -7.70
C VAL A 219 -11.63 -9.72 -9.11
N GLY A 220 -10.71 -9.92 -10.06
CA GLY A 220 -10.88 -9.50 -11.45
C GLY A 220 -10.63 -8.01 -11.71
N LYS A 221 -10.36 -7.21 -10.67
CA LYS A 221 -9.94 -5.81 -10.85
C LYS A 221 -8.63 -5.77 -11.64
N ASP A 222 -8.61 -4.93 -12.68
CA ASP A 222 -7.40 -4.66 -13.45
C ASP A 222 -6.41 -3.87 -12.59
N LEU A 223 -5.18 -4.39 -12.51
CA LEU A 223 -4.03 -3.81 -11.86
C LEU A 223 -2.92 -3.64 -12.90
N TRP A 224 -1.91 -2.85 -12.53
CA TRP A 224 -0.76 -2.64 -13.37
C TRP A 224 0.50 -2.98 -12.63
N VAL A 225 1.46 -3.53 -13.37
CA VAL A 225 2.81 -3.65 -12.87
C VAL A 225 3.84 -3.12 -13.82
N THR A 226 4.89 -2.56 -13.23
CA THR A 226 5.95 -1.86 -13.94
C THR A 226 7.31 -2.27 -13.43
N GLY A 227 8.28 -2.33 -14.34
CA GLY A 227 9.66 -2.66 -14.00
C GLY A 227 10.57 -2.77 -15.21
N TRP A 228 11.88 -2.88 -14.95
CA TRP A 228 12.92 -3.13 -15.94
C TRP A 228 13.37 -4.60 -15.96
N GLY A 229 12.58 -5.48 -15.34
CA GLY A 229 12.82 -6.92 -15.30
C GLY A 229 12.86 -7.56 -16.69
N ALA A 230 13.18 -8.85 -16.72
CA ALA A 230 13.20 -9.62 -17.96
C ALA A 230 11.81 -9.60 -18.63
N THR A 231 11.77 -9.44 -19.95
CA THR A 231 10.51 -9.48 -20.73
C THR A 231 10.15 -10.91 -21.17
N VAL A 232 11.06 -11.85 -20.98
CA VAL A 232 10.92 -13.28 -21.26
C VAL A 232 11.61 -14.09 -20.17
N GLU A 233 11.15 -15.32 -19.93
CA GLU A 233 11.69 -16.15 -18.87
C GLU A 233 13.18 -16.47 -19.14
N GLY A 234 14.05 -16.19 -18.16
CA GLY A 234 15.50 -16.32 -18.31
C GLY A 234 16.17 -15.26 -19.19
N GLY A 235 15.43 -14.25 -19.67
CA GLY A 235 15.97 -13.13 -20.45
C GLY A 235 16.74 -12.10 -19.62
N SER A 236 17.50 -11.24 -20.31
CA SER A 236 18.07 -10.04 -19.70
C SER A 236 17.01 -8.96 -19.48
N GLY A 237 17.20 -8.14 -18.45
CA GLY A 237 16.31 -7.01 -18.14
C GLY A 237 16.18 -6.03 -19.30
N SER A 238 15.04 -5.36 -19.35
CA SER A 238 14.76 -4.36 -20.37
C SER A 238 15.40 -3.02 -20.02
N THR A 239 16.01 -2.37 -21.01
CA THR A 239 16.53 -1.01 -20.87
C THR A 239 15.41 0.02 -20.69
N ILE A 240 14.22 -0.25 -21.24
CA ILE A 240 13.05 0.64 -21.18
C ILE A 240 12.07 0.10 -20.15
N LEU A 241 11.45 0.97 -19.36
CA LEU A 241 10.46 0.61 -18.36
C LEU A 241 9.32 -0.15 -19.04
N GLN A 242 9.03 -1.36 -18.58
CA GLN A 242 7.92 -2.15 -19.07
C GLN A 242 6.69 -1.94 -18.19
N LYS A 243 5.50 -2.07 -18.79
CA LYS A 243 4.21 -2.12 -18.10
C LYS A 243 3.39 -3.32 -18.54
N ALA A 244 2.67 -3.90 -17.60
CA ALA A 244 1.79 -5.04 -17.80
C ALA A 244 0.46 -4.82 -17.09
N GLU A 245 -0.65 -5.10 -17.77
CA GLU A 245 -1.98 -5.17 -17.17
C GLU A 245 -2.23 -6.60 -16.67
N ILE A 246 -2.57 -6.71 -15.39
CA ILE A 246 -2.79 -7.97 -14.66
C ILE A 246 -4.10 -7.88 -13.88
N ARG A 247 -4.59 -8.99 -13.34
CA ARG A 247 -5.83 -9.00 -12.57
C ARG A 247 -5.66 -9.68 -11.23
N VAL A 248 -6.46 -9.24 -10.25
CA VAL A 248 -6.56 -9.92 -8.96
C VAL A 248 -7.16 -11.31 -9.16
N ILE A 249 -6.44 -12.35 -8.74
CA ILE A 249 -6.87 -13.74 -8.76
C ILE A 249 -7.43 -14.09 -7.38
N ASN A 250 -8.48 -14.92 -7.36
CA ASN A 250 -9.06 -15.42 -6.12
C ASN A 250 -8.04 -16.25 -5.32
N GLN A 251 -7.96 -16.01 -4.01
CA GLN A 251 -6.98 -16.68 -3.13
C GLN A 251 -7.11 -18.21 -3.15
N THR A 252 -8.32 -18.76 -3.17
CA THR A 252 -8.55 -20.21 -3.18
C THR A 252 -8.03 -20.83 -4.48
N VAL A 253 -8.28 -20.16 -5.61
CA VAL A 253 -7.75 -20.59 -6.92
C VAL A 253 -6.23 -20.51 -6.91
N CYS A 254 -5.65 -19.45 -6.34
CA CYS A 254 -4.21 -19.31 -6.31
C CYS A 254 -3.52 -20.32 -5.38
N ASN A 255 -4.11 -20.64 -4.22
CA ASN A 255 -3.59 -21.69 -3.34
C ASN A 255 -3.56 -23.07 -4.02
N GLN A 256 -4.57 -23.37 -4.85
CA GLN A 256 -4.59 -24.60 -5.66
C GLN A 256 -3.46 -24.64 -6.70
N LEU A 257 -3.09 -23.48 -7.26
CA LEU A 257 -2.01 -23.36 -8.24
C LEU A 257 -0.62 -23.37 -7.60
N LEU A 258 -0.47 -22.82 -6.39
CA LEU A 258 0.82 -22.58 -5.72
C LEU A 258 1.06 -23.46 -4.48
N THR A 259 0.29 -24.54 -4.30
CA THR A 259 0.49 -25.57 -3.24
C THR A 259 0.60 -24.98 -1.83
N ASP A 260 -0.37 -24.17 -1.41
CA ASP A 260 -0.53 -23.64 -0.03
C ASP A 260 0.65 -22.82 0.54
N GLN A 261 1.53 -22.28 -0.30
CA GLN A 261 2.63 -21.42 0.16
C GLN A 261 2.24 -19.95 0.45
N LEU A 262 0.97 -19.58 0.25
CA LEU A 262 0.52 -18.19 0.38
C LEU A 262 -0.04 -17.87 1.76
N THR A 263 0.43 -16.77 2.34
CA THR A 263 -0.08 -16.25 3.60
C THR A 263 -1.24 -15.26 3.37
N GLN A 264 -2.02 -14.93 4.41
CA GLN A 264 -3.11 -13.93 4.30
C GLN A 264 -2.63 -12.50 3.99
N ARG A 265 -1.31 -12.27 4.02
CA ARG A 265 -0.65 -10.99 3.72
C ARG A 265 -0.20 -10.89 2.26
N MET A 266 -0.31 -11.99 1.52
CA MET A 266 0.02 -12.06 0.10
C MET A 266 -1.24 -11.99 -0.74
N MET A 267 -1.15 -11.37 -1.92
CA MET A 267 -2.22 -11.41 -2.91
C MET A 267 -1.68 -11.98 -4.21
N CYS A 268 -2.52 -12.74 -4.89
CA CYS A 268 -2.19 -13.35 -6.16
C CYS A 268 -2.76 -12.54 -7.30
N VAL A 269 -1.93 -12.29 -8.31
CA VAL A 269 -2.30 -11.52 -9.48
C VAL A 269 -1.75 -12.19 -10.74
N GLY A 270 -2.46 -12.05 -11.85
CA GLY A 270 -2.01 -12.59 -13.12
C GLY A 270 -3.14 -12.71 -14.14
N VAL A 271 -2.82 -13.34 -15.27
CA VAL A 271 -3.77 -13.64 -16.35
C VAL A 271 -3.80 -15.16 -16.54
N LEU A 272 -4.91 -15.80 -16.16
CA LEU A 272 -5.05 -17.27 -16.16
C LEU A 272 -4.85 -17.92 -17.54
N THR A 273 -5.03 -17.17 -18.63
CA THR A 273 -4.80 -17.65 -20.01
C THR A 273 -3.32 -17.62 -20.44
N GLY A 274 -2.41 -17.15 -19.56
CA GLY A 274 -1.00 -16.98 -19.87
C GLY A 274 -0.69 -15.77 -20.77
N GLY A 275 0.59 -15.41 -20.87
CA GLY A 275 1.12 -14.44 -21.84
C GLY A 275 1.58 -13.09 -21.29
N VAL A 276 1.16 -12.69 -20.08
CA VAL A 276 1.60 -11.45 -19.42
C VAL A 276 1.73 -11.69 -17.92
N ASP A 277 2.96 -11.68 -17.41
CA ASP A 277 3.25 -11.89 -16.00
C ASP A 277 4.51 -11.12 -15.57
N ALA A 278 4.69 -10.96 -14.26
CA ALA A 278 5.96 -10.57 -13.68
C ALA A 278 6.99 -11.67 -14.00
N CYS A 279 7.85 -11.43 -14.99
CA CYS A 279 8.76 -12.48 -15.42
C CYS A 279 9.76 -12.84 -14.31
N GLN A 280 9.99 -14.15 -14.16
CA GLN A 280 10.58 -14.86 -13.01
C GLN A 280 9.64 -15.03 -11.80
N ILE A 281 8.53 -15.77 -11.99
CA ILE A 281 7.96 -16.52 -10.86
C ILE A 281 9.01 -17.55 -10.46
N ARG A 282 9.80 -17.28 -9.42
CA ARG A 282 10.45 -18.39 -8.71
C ARG A 282 9.36 -19.15 -7.99
N LEU A 283 8.81 -20.14 -8.69
CA LEU A 283 8.17 -21.30 -8.11
C LEU A 283 9.27 -22.09 -7.37
N ALA A 284 9.63 -21.67 -6.17
CA ALA A 284 10.53 -22.43 -5.32
C ALA A 284 9.73 -23.49 -4.55
N VAL A 285 9.17 -24.47 -5.25
CA VAL A 285 8.72 -25.71 -4.64
C VAL A 285 9.85 -26.73 -4.78
N LEU A 286 10.48 -26.99 -3.64
CA LEU A 286 11.48 -28.01 -3.29
C LEU A 286 11.86 -29.06 -4.35
N THR A 287 13.16 -29.25 -4.56
CA THR A 287 13.73 -30.61 -4.74
C THR A 287 14.45 -31.01 -3.46
N ARG A 288 14.04 -32.15 -2.88
CA ARG A 288 14.64 -32.82 -1.72
C ARG A 288 16.17 -32.97 -1.86
N ALA A 289 16.90 -32.71 -0.78
CA ALA A 289 18.09 -33.48 -0.40
C ALA A 289 18.47 -33.21 1.07
N PHE A 290 18.43 -34.27 1.90
CA PHE A 290 19.07 -34.45 3.23
C PHE A 290 18.76 -33.38 4.31
N GLY A 291 18.10 -33.64 5.43
CA GLY A 291 18.09 -34.82 6.30
C GLY A 291 18.57 -34.39 7.69
N LEU A 292 17.65 -34.26 8.67
CA LEU A 292 17.79 -34.52 10.13
C LEU A 292 16.72 -33.77 10.97
N LEU A 293 15.69 -34.54 11.38
CA LEU A 293 15.21 -34.74 12.76
C LEU A 293 15.50 -33.67 13.85
N LEU A 294 14.47 -32.92 14.29
CA LEU A 294 13.73 -33.02 15.59
C LEU A 294 12.98 -31.71 15.99
N PRO A 295 11.88 -31.78 16.79
CA PRO A 295 10.98 -30.67 17.13
C PRO A 295 11.12 -30.18 18.61
N PRO A 296 10.12 -29.51 19.21
CA PRO A 296 9.97 -28.06 19.36
C PRO A 296 10.30 -27.55 20.78
N LEU A 297 10.64 -26.26 20.94
CA LEU A 297 10.56 -25.59 22.24
C LEU A 297 9.99 -24.17 22.09
N ALA A 298 8.84 -23.98 22.74
CA ALA A 298 8.28 -22.67 23.06
C ALA A 298 9.16 -21.98 24.12
N PHE A 299 9.32 -20.67 24.03
CA PHE A 299 9.54 -19.82 25.21
C PHE A 299 8.95 -18.44 24.98
N LEU A 300 8.04 -18.08 25.89
CA LEU A 300 7.53 -16.73 26.14
C LEU A 300 8.61 -15.89 26.84
N ASP A 301 8.63 -14.61 26.50
CA ASP A 301 8.54 -13.47 27.44
C ASP A 301 9.58 -12.34 27.27
N SER A 302 8.99 -11.15 27.21
CA SER A 302 9.47 -9.82 27.56
C SER A 302 10.94 -9.43 27.31
N ARG A 303 11.12 -8.57 26.30
CA ARG A 303 11.87 -7.31 26.50
C ARG A 303 11.09 -6.14 25.90
N THR A 304 10.16 -5.66 26.71
CA THR A 304 9.56 -4.33 26.67
C THR A 304 10.62 -3.25 26.56
N GLY A 305 10.51 -2.35 25.56
CA GLY A 305 11.10 -1.01 25.69
C GLY A 305 11.60 -0.29 24.42
N PHE A 306 11.78 -0.93 23.26
CA PHE A 306 12.58 -0.28 22.20
C PHE A 306 12.03 -0.34 20.76
N VAL A 307 11.01 -1.16 20.49
CA VAL A 307 10.33 -1.26 19.17
C VAL A 307 9.04 -0.44 19.11
N ASN A 308 8.60 0.13 20.25
CA ASN A 308 7.58 1.19 20.23
C ASN A 308 7.96 2.24 19.18
N ARG A 309 9.27 2.50 18.98
CA ARG A 309 9.88 3.56 18.16
C ARG A 309 10.26 3.26 16.70
N ILE A 310 9.66 2.26 16.07
CA ILE A 310 9.37 2.40 14.61
C ILE A 310 8.09 3.26 14.44
N GLU A 311 7.45 3.56 15.60
CA GLU A 311 6.61 4.65 16.12
C GLU A 311 5.72 5.41 15.14
N GLN A 312 4.43 5.05 15.09
CA GLN A 312 3.29 5.86 14.63
C GLN A 312 3.31 6.51 13.22
N GLU A 313 4.45 6.56 12.54
CA GLU A 313 4.77 7.54 11.50
C GLU A 313 5.44 6.93 10.26
N ILE A 314 5.00 5.77 9.78
CA ILE A 314 5.33 5.38 8.38
C ILE A 314 4.41 6.14 7.38
N VAL A 315 3.80 7.27 7.81
CA VAL A 315 2.54 7.93 7.36
C VAL A 315 1.45 7.63 8.42
N GLY A 316 0.73 8.64 8.93
CA GLY A 316 -0.32 8.46 9.97
C GLY A 316 -1.35 7.36 9.62
N PRO A 317 -2.29 7.02 10.52
CA PRO A 317 -2.73 5.66 10.96
C PRO A 317 -3.20 4.62 9.90
N ARG A 318 -2.72 4.63 8.64
CA ARG A 318 -3.28 3.91 7.49
C ARG A 318 -2.29 2.97 6.81
N LEU A 319 -1.44 2.31 7.58
CA LEU A 319 -0.64 1.20 7.07
C LEU A 319 -1.11 -0.08 7.75
N SER A 320 -1.97 -0.85 7.09
CA SER A 320 -2.08 -2.28 7.42
C SER A 320 -1.31 -3.16 6.46
N GLN A 321 -1.17 -4.37 6.96
CA GLN A 321 -0.54 -5.58 6.49
C GLN A 321 -0.97 -6.08 5.09
N LYS A 322 -1.77 -5.32 4.33
CA LYS A 322 -2.07 -5.58 2.91
C LYS A 322 -1.38 -4.54 2.02
N GLN A 323 -0.06 -4.41 2.16
CA GLN A 323 0.70 -3.53 1.29
C GLN A 323 0.99 -4.23 -0.04
N PHE A 324 0.35 -3.73 -1.09
CA PHE A 324 0.80 -3.93 -2.46
C PHE A 324 2.01 -3.03 -2.69
N VAL A 325 3.19 -3.62 -2.69
CA VAL A 325 4.37 -3.04 -3.33
C VAL A 325 4.60 -3.86 -4.59
N ALA A 326 3.85 -3.58 -5.63
CA ALA A 326 4.23 -4.09 -6.95
C ALA A 326 5.30 -3.20 -7.56
N ALA A 327 6.44 -3.14 -6.87
CA ALA A 327 7.70 -3.08 -7.57
C ALA A 327 8.02 -4.54 -7.88
N ILE A 328 7.80 -4.98 -9.12
CA ILE A 328 8.37 -6.26 -9.57
C ILE A 328 9.88 -6.07 -9.49
N ASN A 329 10.43 -6.62 -8.42
CA ASN A 329 11.85 -6.79 -8.21
C ASN A 329 12.17 -8.16 -8.74
N ASN A 330 12.44 -8.22 -10.05
CA ASN A 330 13.14 -9.36 -10.60
C ASN A 330 14.03 -8.92 -11.76
N GLN A 331 15.21 -8.48 -11.36
CA GLN A 331 16.42 -9.07 -11.88
C GLN A 331 17.22 -9.61 -10.69
N ARG A 332 17.65 -10.87 -10.72
CA ARG A 332 18.96 -11.20 -10.18
C ARG A 332 19.96 -11.07 -11.31
#